data_AF-A0ABD1AP58-F1
#
_entry.id   AF-A0ABD1AP58-F1
#
_cell.length_a   1.000
_cell.length_b   1.000
_cell.length_c   1.000
_cell.angle_alpha   90.00
_cell.angle_beta   90.00
_cell.angle_gamma   90.00
#
_symmetry.space_group_name_H-M   'P 1'
#
loop_
_entity.id
_entity.type
_entity.pdbx_description
1 polymer ?
#
loop_
_entity_poly.entity_id
_entity_poly.type
_entity_poly.pdbx_seq_one_letter_code
_entity_poly.pdbx_strand_id
1 'polypeptide(L)'
;MARVSVLLCLVLLVTLGVVISVSLAHETEVKSKNLESHKKEKSGGEVDGDHHASPGDEKSYEKVEKKGHENNNEEDAGDKKKHDEDDDEDKEKHKDKKKGGHDDDDDDDDDDDDDDDDMDDDTDDDTDDDTDDDDDDDDKDEVDGDENEKENIGLYELKKGNLTVKFTNWGASIMSLHFPDKNGKIDDIVLGYDSVETYKTDKVYFGATVGRVANRIGKAQFKLNGKDYKTSANDGKNTLHGGKKGFGDVVWAVNKHKYDGKKPHIVFTYTSPDGDQGFPGELTVTVTYKLDKENELSVEMEAKPKDKATPVNLAHHTYWNLGGHNSGDILSEEIQILGSSYTPVDGELIPTGQISPVKGTPYDFLQLRPIKDNIKDLKTGYDINYCLDGKADKMRKVVELVDKKSGRKMELSGNQPGLQFYTGGMLNNIKGKNGTVYQANAGLCLETQSYPDAVNYPKFPSQIVEPGKKYKHTMLFKFSIVS
;
A
#
# COMPACT_ATOMS: atom_id res chain seq x y z
N MET A 1 -29.92 -58.97 -13.19
CA MET A 1 -29.78 -57.50 -13.28
C MET A 1 -31.09 -56.75 -12.96
N ALA A 2 -32.25 -57.09 -13.53
CA ALA A 2 -33.50 -56.31 -13.43
C ALA A 2 -34.02 -55.90 -12.02
N ARG A 3 -33.57 -56.51 -10.91
CA ARG A 3 -34.00 -56.15 -9.54
C ARG A 3 -33.24 -54.98 -8.90
N VAL A 4 -32.10 -54.54 -9.48
CA VAL A 4 -31.31 -53.42 -8.92
C VAL A 4 -31.87 -52.07 -9.40
N SER A 5 -32.24 -51.95 -10.68
CA SER A 5 -32.73 -50.71 -11.28
C SER A 5 -34.00 -50.16 -10.61
N VAL A 6 -34.93 -51.03 -10.20
CA VAL A 6 -36.18 -50.63 -9.53
C VAL A 6 -35.91 -49.97 -8.18
N LEU A 7 -34.92 -50.48 -7.42
CA LEU A 7 -34.55 -49.92 -6.12
C LEU A 7 -33.89 -48.54 -6.27
N LEU A 8 -33.05 -48.37 -7.29
CA LEU A 8 -32.39 -47.09 -7.59
C LEU A 8 -33.41 -46.00 -8.00
N CYS A 9 -34.40 -46.35 -8.82
CA CYS A 9 -35.50 -45.43 -9.16
C CYS A 9 -36.34 -45.03 -7.95
N LEU A 10 -36.61 -45.95 -7.03
CA LEU A 10 -37.34 -45.66 -5.77
C LEU A 10 -36.57 -44.69 -4.87
N VAL A 11 -35.25 -44.87 -4.72
CA VAL A 11 -34.40 -43.94 -3.96
C VAL A 11 -34.40 -42.55 -4.59
N LEU A 12 -34.25 -42.44 -5.92
CA LEU A 12 -34.28 -41.17 -6.65
C LEU A 12 -35.63 -40.43 -6.54
N LEU A 13 -36.76 -41.14 -6.56
CA LEU A 13 -38.07 -40.53 -6.38
C LEU A 13 -38.28 -40.01 -4.95
N VAL A 14 -37.77 -40.73 -3.94
CA VAL A 14 -37.85 -40.30 -2.53
C VAL A 14 -36.97 -39.08 -2.27
N THR A 15 -35.73 -39.04 -2.78
CA THR A 15 -34.86 -37.87 -2.60
C THR A 15 -35.41 -36.63 -3.32
N LEU A 16 -35.93 -36.78 -4.54
CA LEU A 16 -36.54 -35.65 -5.27
C LEU A 16 -37.78 -35.11 -4.56
N GLY A 17 -38.62 -35.99 -4.01
CA GLY A 17 -39.79 -35.60 -3.20
C GLY A 17 -39.42 -34.83 -1.92
N VAL A 18 -38.34 -35.21 -1.25
CA VAL A 18 -37.82 -34.48 -0.07
C VAL A 18 -37.29 -33.10 -0.46
N VAL A 19 -36.53 -32.98 -1.56
CA VAL A 19 -36.01 -31.69 -2.03
C VAL A 19 -37.15 -30.71 -2.36
N ILE A 20 -38.17 -31.16 -3.10
CA ILE A 20 -39.35 -30.35 -3.43
C ILE A 20 -40.09 -29.91 -2.15
N SER A 21 -40.22 -30.79 -1.15
CA SER A 21 -40.86 -30.48 0.13
C SER A 21 -40.11 -29.39 0.90
N VAL A 22 -38.78 -29.41 0.90
CA VAL A 22 -37.95 -28.41 1.57
C VAL A 22 -38.02 -27.05 0.86
N SER A 23 -37.98 -27.03 -0.49
CA SER A 23 -38.14 -25.80 -1.26
C SER A 23 -39.48 -25.10 -1.00
N LEU A 24 -40.59 -25.84 -1.00
CA LEU A 24 -41.92 -25.30 -0.73
C LEU A 24 -42.06 -24.76 0.70
N ALA A 25 -41.49 -25.46 1.70
CA ALA A 25 -41.46 -24.98 3.07
C ALA A 25 -40.71 -23.64 3.19
N HIS A 26 -39.53 -23.54 2.58
CA HIS A 26 -38.73 -22.30 2.61
C HIS A 26 -39.44 -21.14 1.90
N GLU A 27 -40.11 -21.40 0.78
CA GLU A 27 -40.88 -20.38 0.05
C GLU A 27 -42.07 -19.84 0.89
N THR A 28 -42.72 -20.70 1.69
CA THR A 28 -43.77 -20.25 2.64
C THR A 28 -43.21 -19.42 3.80
N GLU A 29 -42.00 -19.71 4.28
CA GLU A 29 -41.35 -18.96 5.36
C GLU A 29 -40.84 -17.57 4.91
N VAL A 30 -40.37 -17.45 3.66
CA VAL A 30 -40.02 -16.16 3.06
C VAL A 30 -41.29 -15.30 2.86
N LYS A 31 -42.39 -15.92 2.42
CA LYS A 31 -43.68 -15.23 2.22
C LYS A 31 -44.31 -14.74 3.54
N SER A 32 -44.19 -15.47 4.64
CA SER A 32 -44.70 -15.00 5.94
C SER A 32 -43.92 -13.80 6.47
N LYS A 33 -42.58 -13.84 6.45
CA LYS A 33 -41.71 -12.74 6.91
C LYS A 33 -41.94 -11.43 6.15
N ASN A 34 -42.17 -11.51 4.83
CA ASN A 34 -42.51 -10.33 4.02
C ASN A 34 -43.92 -9.78 4.26
N LEU A 35 -44.86 -10.56 4.83
CA LEU A 35 -46.16 -10.03 5.28
C LEU A 35 -46.07 -9.35 6.65
N GLU A 36 -45.11 -9.74 7.50
CA GLU A 36 -44.91 -9.10 8.81
C GLU A 36 -44.15 -7.78 8.70
N SER A 37 -43.15 -7.67 7.80
CA SER A 37 -42.43 -6.41 7.55
C SER A 37 -43.38 -5.31 7.03
N HIS A 38 -44.13 -5.60 5.95
CA HIS A 38 -45.07 -4.64 5.36
C HIS A 38 -46.27 -4.28 6.26
N LYS A 39 -46.51 -5.00 7.38
CA LYS A 39 -47.47 -4.59 8.40
C LYS A 39 -46.92 -3.58 9.42
N LYS A 40 -45.59 -3.46 9.57
CA LYS A 40 -44.96 -2.49 10.50
C LYS A 40 -44.74 -1.10 9.89
N GLU A 41 -44.66 -0.99 8.57
CA GLU A 41 -44.34 0.28 7.87
C GLU A 41 -45.58 1.15 7.54
N LYS A 42 -46.78 0.77 7.99
CA LYS A 42 -48.04 1.50 7.70
C LYS A 42 -48.86 1.88 8.95
N SER A 43 -48.17 2.34 9.99
CA SER A 43 -48.80 3.07 11.10
C SER A 43 -47.82 4.05 11.75
N GLY A 44 -47.89 5.33 11.35
CA GLY A 44 -47.06 6.40 11.91
C GLY A 44 -47.40 7.73 11.23
N GLY A 45 -48.23 8.54 11.89
CA GLY A 45 -48.59 9.90 11.48
C GLY A 45 -48.32 10.88 12.62
N GLU A 46 -48.18 12.16 12.27
CA GLU A 46 -47.79 13.25 13.20
C GLU A 46 -48.93 13.67 14.14
N VAL A 47 -48.56 14.23 15.32
CA VAL A 47 -48.85 15.62 15.77
C VAL A 47 -48.66 15.76 17.30
N ASP A 48 -47.93 16.82 17.68
CA ASP A 48 -47.80 17.59 18.94
C ASP A 48 -48.56 17.21 20.24
N GLY A 49 -47.97 17.54 21.42
CA GLY A 49 -48.76 17.71 22.66
C GLY A 49 -48.08 17.61 24.04
N ASP A 50 -47.24 18.58 24.41
CA ASP A 50 -46.96 19.11 25.78
C ASP A 50 -46.96 18.30 27.11
N HIS A 51 -45.88 18.54 27.89
CA HIS A 51 -45.80 18.76 29.35
C HIS A 51 -45.91 17.63 30.44
N HIS A 52 -45.06 17.84 31.46
CA HIS A 52 -45.08 17.40 32.88
C HIS A 52 -44.73 15.96 33.37
N ALA A 53 -43.53 15.89 33.96
CA ALA A 53 -43.23 15.39 35.33
C ALA A 53 -43.15 13.88 35.68
N SER A 54 -41.97 13.52 36.20
CA SER A 54 -41.59 12.38 37.07
C SER A 54 -42.51 12.18 38.30
N PRO A 55 -42.49 11.04 39.05
CA PRO A 55 -41.33 10.14 39.25
C PRO A 55 -41.57 8.61 39.41
N GLY A 56 -40.48 7.85 39.57
CA GLY A 56 -40.49 6.52 40.22
C GLY A 56 -39.52 5.49 39.64
N ASP A 57 -38.46 5.18 40.40
CA ASP A 57 -37.88 3.84 40.69
C ASP A 57 -37.54 2.84 39.56
N GLU A 58 -36.49 2.00 39.63
CA GLU A 58 -35.17 2.03 40.31
C GLU A 58 -34.29 0.89 39.73
N LYS A 59 -32.99 0.88 40.04
CA LYS A 59 -31.99 -0.21 39.87
C LYS A 59 -31.47 -0.49 38.45
N SER A 60 -30.22 -0.91 38.21
CA SER A 60 -28.87 -0.65 38.77
C SER A 60 -27.97 -1.86 38.45
N TYR A 61 -26.76 -1.65 37.93
CA TYR A 61 -25.55 -2.51 37.94
C TYR A 61 -24.68 -2.09 36.73
N GLU A 62 -23.35 -1.96 36.79
CA GLU A 62 -22.45 -1.59 37.89
C GLU A 62 -21.14 -1.05 37.25
N LYS A 63 -20.48 -0.05 37.83
CA LYS A 63 -19.17 0.45 37.34
C LYS A 63 -18.19 0.53 38.50
N VAL A 64 -17.08 -0.20 38.39
CA VAL A 64 -16.05 -0.28 39.43
C VAL A 64 -14.92 0.71 39.16
N GLU A 65 -14.74 1.67 40.08
CA GLU A 65 -13.55 2.53 40.19
C GLU A 65 -13.19 2.72 41.67
N LYS A 66 -11.90 2.52 41.99
CA LYS A 66 -11.12 2.96 43.17
C LYS A 66 -9.85 2.08 43.26
N LYS A 67 -8.68 2.55 43.69
CA LYS A 67 -8.34 3.70 44.55
C LYS A 67 -7.08 4.42 44.07
N GLY A 68 -6.94 5.70 44.40
CA GLY A 68 -5.62 6.31 44.64
C GLY A 68 -5.20 6.10 46.10
N HIS A 69 -3.91 6.30 46.42
CA HIS A 69 -3.41 6.33 47.79
C HIS A 69 -2.39 7.47 47.94
N GLU A 70 -2.75 8.47 48.73
CA GLU A 70 -1.81 9.41 49.34
C GLU A 70 -1.52 8.97 50.78
N ASN A 71 -0.38 9.41 51.32
CA ASN A 71 -0.13 9.61 52.74
C ASN A 71 1.14 10.47 52.90
N ASN A 72 1.18 11.27 53.97
CA ASN A 72 2.15 12.36 54.15
C ASN A 72 3.32 11.98 55.09
N ASN A 73 4.39 12.79 55.03
CA ASN A 73 5.06 13.50 56.15
C ASN A 73 6.42 14.04 55.63
N GLU A 74 6.72 15.35 55.72
CA GLU A 74 7.32 16.05 56.88
C GLU A 74 8.72 15.50 57.22
N GLU A 75 9.79 16.16 56.75
CA GLU A 75 10.51 17.29 57.38
C GLU A 75 11.62 16.84 58.38
N ASP A 76 12.89 17.11 58.06
CA ASP A 76 13.84 17.89 58.89
C ASP A 76 15.10 18.26 58.07
N ALA A 77 16.01 19.07 58.63
CA ALA A 77 17.27 19.54 58.03
C ALA A 77 18.52 19.09 58.82
N GLY A 78 19.73 19.37 58.30
CA GLY A 78 20.92 19.52 59.17
C GLY A 78 22.22 18.76 58.85
N ASP A 79 22.99 19.27 57.87
CA ASP A 79 24.40 19.71 58.08
C ASP A 79 25.58 18.71 58.35
N LYS A 80 26.77 19.10 57.86
CA LYS A 80 28.16 18.70 58.17
C LYS A 80 28.77 17.30 57.84
N LYS A 81 29.60 17.35 56.80
CA LYS A 81 31.06 17.00 56.73
C LYS A 81 31.53 15.53 56.78
N LYS A 82 32.17 15.10 55.68
CA LYS A 82 33.66 15.05 55.46
C LYS A 82 33.93 14.94 53.93
N HIS A 83 34.91 15.63 53.35
CA HIS A 83 36.35 15.25 53.19
C HIS A 83 36.51 13.89 52.47
N ASP A 84 37.25 13.76 51.37
CA ASP A 84 38.40 14.52 50.79
C ASP A 84 38.17 14.81 49.26
N GLU A 85 38.69 15.88 48.60
CA GLU A 85 40.07 16.15 48.13
C GLU A 85 40.57 15.07 47.11
N ASP A 86 41.03 15.34 45.87
CA ASP A 86 41.59 16.57 45.22
C ASP A 86 41.20 16.80 43.72
N ASP A 87 41.40 18.07 43.29
CA ASP A 87 41.80 18.67 41.99
C ASP A 87 41.75 17.93 40.62
N ASP A 88 41.32 18.68 39.58
CA ASP A 88 42.22 19.06 38.47
C ASP A 88 41.74 20.40 37.81
N GLU A 89 42.66 21.17 37.20
CA GLU A 89 42.45 22.60 36.86
C GLU A 89 41.96 22.92 35.41
N ASP A 90 41.73 24.21 35.15
CA ASP A 90 40.93 24.76 34.05
C ASP A 90 41.74 25.66 33.08
N LYS A 91 41.25 25.83 31.84
CA LYS A 91 41.49 26.95 30.89
C LYS A 91 42.85 27.20 30.15
N GLU A 92 42.69 27.26 28.82
CA GLU A 92 42.94 28.43 27.92
C GLU A 92 44.09 28.50 26.87
N LYS A 93 43.64 28.79 25.63
CA LYS A 93 44.19 29.69 24.58
C LYS A 93 45.62 29.48 24.03
N HIS A 94 45.68 29.07 22.76
CA HIS A 94 46.83 29.30 21.87
C HIS A 94 46.74 30.62 21.08
N LYS A 95 47.90 31.17 20.69
CA LYS A 95 48.00 32.26 19.71
C LYS A 95 49.32 32.29 18.92
N ASP A 96 49.21 32.66 17.64
CA ASP A 96 50.18 33.39 16.78
C ASP A 96 51.63 32.88 16.49
N LYS A 97 51.77 32.22 15.31
CA LYS A 97 52.58 32.65 14.12
C LYS A 97 54.14 32.47 14.00
N LYS A 98 54.57 32.32 12.72
CA LYS A 98 55.89 32.63 12.05
C LYS A 98 57.03 31.57 12.17
N LYS A 99 57.94 31.35 11.17
CA LYS A 99 58.10 31.83 9.76
C LYS A 99 59.14 31.00 8.93
N GLY A 100 59.07 31.04 7.58
CA GLY A 100 60.16 30.77 6.59
C GLY A 100 60.31 29.31 6.10
N GLY A 101 60.78 28.98 4.88
CA GLY A 101 61.16 29.71 3.62
C GLY A 101 60.86 28.80 2.39
N HIS A 102 60.75 29.26 1.13
CA HIS A 102 61.82 29.49 0.12
C HIS A 102 62.88 28.36 0.04
N ASP A 103 63.44 27.99 -1.12
CA ASP A 103 63.46 28.62 -2.47
C ASP A 103 63.28 27.54 -3.61
N ASP A 104 63.07 27.81 -4.91
CA ASP A 104 61.90 28.35 -5.68
C ASP A 104 61.90 27.74 -7.15
N ASP A 105 61.78 28.48 -8.28
CA ASP A 105 61.84 28.13 -9.77
C ASP A 105 60.69 27.29 -10.47
N ASP A 106 60.52 27.30 -11.82
CA ASP A 106 59.94 28.33 -12.75
C ASP A 106 59.70 27.73 -14.19
N ASP A 107 59.01 28.47 -15.09
CA ASP A 107 58.90 28.38 -16.59
C ASP A 107 58.32 27.08 -17.27
N ASP A 108 57.88 27.08 -18.56
CA ASP A 108 56.92 27.92 -19.33
C ASP A 108 56.59 27.20 -20.69
N ASP A 109 55.83 27.84 -21.60
CA ASP A 109 55.52 27.48 -23.01
C ASP A 109 54.71 26.16 -23.30
N ASP A 110 54.11 25.97 -24.49
CA ASP A 110 53.03 26.67 -25.24
C ASP A 110 52.85 25.94 -26.62
N ASP A 111 51.65 26.08 -27.20
CA ASP A 111 51.30 26.11 -28.64
C ASP A 111 51.42 24.90 -29.64
N ASP A 112 50.55 25.01 -30.67
CA ASP A 112 50.48 24.45 -32.04
C ASP A 112 50.34 22.90 -32.24
N ASP A 113 49.30 22.38 -32.91
CA ASP A 113 48.90 22.43 -34.35
C ASP A 113 49.74 21.45 -35.22
N ASP A 114 49.31 20.86 -36.36
CA ASP A 114 48.09 20.98 -37.20
C ASP A 114 47.85 19.64 -37.97
N ASP A 115 47.27 19.68 -39.18
CA ASP A 115 47.18 18.64 -40.25
C ASP A 115 46.19 17.45 -40.01
N ASP A 116 45.06 17.30 -40.72
CA ASP A 116 44.82 17.03 -42.17
C ASP A 116 44.75 15.49 -42.48
N ASP A 117 43.91 14.97 -43.40
CA ASP A 117 42.96 15.58 -44.35
C ASP A 117 41.82 14.61 -44.78
N ASP A 118 40.88 15.10 -45.61
CA ASP A 118 40.17 14.50 -46.77
C ASP A 118 40.26 12.96 -47.08
N MET A 119 39.35 12.28 -47.80
CA MET A 119 37.98 12.47 -48.34
C MET A 119 37.45 11.06 -48.72
N ASP A 120 36.13 10.88 -48.86
CA ASP A 120 35.50 10.60 -50.17
C ASP A 120 34.01 10.20 -50.02
N ASP A 121 33.22 10.65 -51.01
CA ASP A 121 31.82 10.31 -51.23
C ASP A 121 31.75 9.37 -52.43
N ASP A 122 31.00 8.27 -52.34
CA ASP A 122 30.32 7.74 -53.51
C ASP A 122 29.18 6.79 -53.10
N THR A 123 28.09 6.84 -53.87
CA THR A 123 26.92 5.98 -53.72
C THR A 123 27.14 4.64 -54.42
N ASP A 124 26.48 3.58 -53.93
CA ASP A 124 25.79 2.70 -54.87
C ASP A 124 24.54 2.05 -54.25
N ASP A 125 23.64 1.63 -55.13
CA ASP A 125 22.31 1.05 -54.87
C ASP A 125 22.39 -0.49 -54.93
N ASP A 126 21.79 -1.19 -53.98
CA ASP A 126 21.49 -2.63 -54.14
C ASP A 126 20.34 -3.04 -53.21
N THR A 127 19.35 -3.74 -53.78
CA THR A 127 18.12 -4.18 -53.11
C THR A 127 18.10 -5.69 -52.90
N ASP A 128 17.82 -6.13 -51.67
CA ASP A 128 17.15 -7.40 -51.30
C ASP A 128 16.57 -7.14 -49.89
N ASP A 129 15.27 -7.15 -49.62
CA ASP A 129 14.28 -8.24 -49.72
C ASP A 129 14.46 -9.36 -48.67
N ASP A 130 14.47 -8.96 -47.39
CA ASP A 130 14.05 -9.83 -46.28
C ASP A 130 12.68 -9.32 -45.78
N THR A 131 11.63 -10.12 -45.98
CA THR A 131 10.26 -9.77 -45.56
C THR A 131 10.05 -9.95 -44.06
N ASP A 132 9.63 -8.91 -43.36
CA ASP A 132 9.08 -9.03 -42.00
C ASP A 132 7.84 -9.94 -42.02
N ASP A 133 7.90 -11.07 -41.32
CA ASP A 133 6.73 -11.92 -41.04
C ASP A 133 5.80 -11.20 -40.03
N ASP A 134 4.91 -10.37 -40.55
CA ASP A 134 3.78 -9.79 -39.79
C ASP A 134 2.81 -10.92 -39.37
N ASP A 135 3.09 -11.53 -38.22
CA ASP A 135 2.20 -12.42 -37.45
C ASP A 135 0.95 -11.65 -36.99
N ASP A 136 0.02 -11.41 -37.93
CA ASP A 136 -1.24 -10.66 -37.79
C ASP A 136 -2.29 -11.49 -37.02
N ASP A 137 -1.91 -11.87 -35.79
CA ASP A 137 -2.55 -12.89 -34.94
C ASP A 137 -3.77 -12.32 -34.16
N ASP A 138 -4.74 -11.82 -34.94
CA ASP A 138 -6.19 -11.91 -34.71
C ASP A 138 -6.71 -11.46 -33.31
N ASP A 139 -6.39 -10.21 -32.94
CA ASP A 139 -6.61 -9.62 -31.61
C ASP A 139 -8.11 -9.38 -31.28
N LYS A 140 -8.81 -10.44 -30.85
CA LYS A 140 -10.29 -10.50 -30.79
C LYS A 140 -10.97 -10.19 -29.45
N ASP A 141 -10.19 -9.87 -28.41
CA ASP A 141 -10.71 -9.61 -27.05
C ASP A 141 -10.28 -8.23 -26.46
N GLU A 142 -9.86 -7.25 -27.29
CA GLU A 142 -9.71 -5.86 -26.82
C GLU A 142 -11.10 -5.21 -26.60
N VAL A 143 -11.59 -5.23 -25.35
CA VAL A 143 -12.75 -4.44 -24.94
C VAL A 143 -12.32 -3.00 -24.66
N ASP A 144 -12.48 -2.13 -25.65
CA ASP A 144 -12.43 -0.68 -25.45
C ASP A 144 -13.68 -0.22 -24.68
N GLY A 145 -13.49 0.29 -23.46
CA GLY A 145 -14.58 0.72 -22.58
C GLY A 145 -15.18 2.07 -23.01
N ASP A 146 -16.48 2.09 -23.34
CA ASP A 146 -17.25 3.31 -23.62
C ASP A 146 -17.29 4.22 -22.38
N GLU A 147 -17.05 5.53 -22.56
CA GLU A 147 -16.95 6.52 -21.48
C GLU A 147 -18.26 6.74 -20.70
N ASN A 148 -19.34 6.04 -21.04
CA ASN A 148 -20.65 6.10 -20.38
C ASN A 148 -21.20 4.72 -19.91
N GLU A 149 -20.37 3.68 -19.85
CA GLU A 149 -20.71 2.49 -19.06
C GLU A 149 -20.95 2.89 -17.59
N LYS A 150 -22.08 2.45 -17.03
CA LYS A 150 -22.42 2.70 -15.61
C LYS A 150 -21.37 2.05 -14.71
N GLU A 151 -21.22 2.56 -13.48
CA GLU A 151 -20.28 2.11 -12.42
C GLU A 151 -20.46 0.63 -11.99
N ASN A 152 -20.28 -0.30 -12.92
CA ASN A 152 -20.39 -1.74 -12.72
C ASN A 152 -19.14 -2.22 -11.98
N ILE A 153 -19.36 -2.69 -10.75
CA ILE A 153 -18.30 -3.23 -9.91
C ILE A 153 -18.06 -4.68 -10.32
N GLY A 154 -16.86 -4.93 -10.87
CA GLY A 154 -16.50 -6.17 -11.55
C GLY A 154 -15.30 -6.90 -10.93
N LEU A 155 -15.02 -8.07 -11.49
CA LEU A 155 -13.83 -8.88 -11.26
C LEU A 155 -13.08 -9.06 -12.58
N TYR A 156 -11.77 -8.90 -12.54
CA TYR A 156 -10.90 -8.97 -13.72
C TYR A 156 -9.70 -9.87 -13.39
N GLU A 157 -9.10 -10.50 -14.39
CA GLU A 157 -7.94 -11.39 -14.20
C GLU A 157 -6.89 -11.11 -15.29
N LEU A 158 -5.61 -11.17 -14.93
CA LEU A 158 -4.47 -11.21 -15.84
C LEU A 158 -3.70 -12.52 -15.64
N LYS A 159 -3.27 -13.15 -16.72
CA LYS A 159 -2.57 -14.43 -16.68
C LYS A 159 -1.37 -14.47 -17.63
N LYS A 160 -0.24 -14.96 -17.13
CA LYS A 160 0.96 -15.26 -17.93
C LYS A 160 1.85 -16.29 -17.24
N GLY A 161 2.13 -17.39 -17.94
CA GLY A 161 2.93 -18.50 -17.42
C GLY A 161 2.50 -18.94 -16.01
N ASN A 162 3.35 -18.69 -15.02
CA ASN A 162 3.11 -19.06 -13.63
C ASN A 162 2.30 -18.05 -12.81
N LEU A 163 2.05 -16.84 -13.33
CA LEU A 163 1.27 -15.79 -12.65
C LEU A 163 -0.19 -15.82 -13.07
N THR A 164 -1.07 -15.69 -12.08
CA THR A 164 -2.49 -15.38 -12.29
C THR A 164 -2.95 -14.40 -11.22
N VAL A 165 -3.25 -13.17 -11.63
CA VAL A 165 -3.56 -12.03 -10.76
C VAL A 165 -5.03 -11.64 -10.96
N LYS A 166 -5.80 -11.53 -9.88
CA LYS A 166 -7.20 -11.06 -9.92
C LYS A 166 -7.31 -9.68 -9.31
N PHE A 167 -8.20 -8.89 -9.89
CA PHE A 167 -8.44 -7.49 -9.55
C PHE A 167 -9.94 -7.22 -9.40
N THR A 168 -10.26 -6.13 -8.72
CA THR A 168 -11.55 -5.46 -8.85
C THR A 168 -11.35 -3.97 -9.13
N ASN A 169 -12.26 -3.37 -9.87
CA ASN A 169 -12.25 -1.93 -10.10
C ASN A 169 -12.71 -1.12 -8.87
N TRP A 170 -13.16 -1.76 -7.78
CA TRP A 170 -13.20 -1.09 -6.48
C TRP A 170 -11.77 -0.85 -5.97
N GLY A 171 -11.38 0.41 -5.85
CA GLY A 171 -10.04 0.81 -5.41
C GLY A 171 -8.89 0.43 -6.35
N ALA A 172 -9.17 0.00 -7.59
CA ALA A 172 -8.23 -0.64 -8.51
C ALA A 172 -7.44 -1.78 -7.82
N SER A 173 -8.11 -2.58 -6.98
CA SER A 173 -7.46 -3.43 -5.98
C SER A 173 -7.05 -4.80 -6.51
N ILE A 174 -5.87 -5.30 -6.11
CA ILE A 174 -5.53 -6.73 -6.23
C ILE A 174 -6.33 -7.54 -5.19
N MET A 175 -6.90 -8.66 -5.62
CA MET A 175 -7.65 -9.60 -4.77
C MET A 175 -6.91 -10.91 -4.53
N SER A 176 -6.14 -11.39 -5.52
CA SER A 176 -5.30 -12.60 -5.39
C SER A 176 -4.14 -12.55 -6.37
N LEU A 177 -3.00 -13.13 -6.01
CA LEU A 177 -1.86 -13.32 -6.91
C LEU A 177 -1.31 -14.73 -6.68
N HIS A 178 -1.46 -15.57 -7.69
CA HIS A 178 -1.08 -16.98 -7.61
C HIS A 178 0.34 -17.18 -8.17
N PHE A 179 1.16 -17.95 -7.46
CA PHE A 179 2.51 -18.34 -7.89
C PHE A 179 2.89 -19.74 -7.34
N PRO A 180 3.63 -20.60 -8.08
CA PRO A 180 4.14 -21.87 -7.57
C PRO A 180 5.12 -21.71 -6.41
N ASP A 181 5.30 -22.76 -5.62
CA ASP A 181 6.43 -22.96 -4.71
C ASP A 181 7.52 -23.82 -5.38
N LYS A 182 8.62 -24.13 -4.67
CA LYS A 182 9.71 -24.98 -5.19
C LYS A 182 9.33 -26.45 -5.44
N ASN A 183 8.11 -26.86 -5.08
CA ASN A 183 7.53 -28.17 -5.35
C ASN A 183 6.51 -28.10 -6.50
N GLY A 184 6.29 -26.94 -7.11
CA GLY A 184 5.27 -26.69 -8.14
C GLY A 184 3.85 -26.45 -7.58
N LYS A 185 3.67 -26.36 -6.25
CA LYS A 185 2.37 -26.08 -5.64
C LYS A 185 2.03 -24.59 -5.80
N ILE A 186 1.11 -24.30 -6.71
CA ILE A 186 0.52 -22.96 -6.85
C ILE A 186 -0.26 -22.61 -5.57
N ASP A 187 -0.06 -21.41 -5.06
CA ASP A 187 -0.80 -20.83 -3.95
C ASP A 187 -0.95 -19.31 -4.14
N ASP A 188 -1.91 -18.71 -3.44
CA ASP A 188 -2.22 -17.28 -3.49
C ASP A 188 -1.40 -16.54 -2.41
N ILE A 189 -0.47 -15.67 -2.82
CA ILE A 189 0.56 -15.08 -1.95
C ILE A 189 0.25 -13.65 -1.49
N VAL A 190 -1.00 -13.22 -1.59
CA VAL A 190 -1.48 -11.93 -1.07
C VAL A 190 -2.72 -12.10 -0.20
N LEU A 191 -2.92 -11.24 0.79
CA LEU A 191 -4.12 -11.24 1.62
C LEU A 191 -5.26 -10.47 0.93
N GLY A 192 -6.51 -10.80 1.24
CA GLY A 192 -7.69 -10.15 0.68
C GLY A 192 -9.00 -10.85 1.04
N TYR A 193 -10.06 -10.59 0.27
CA TYR A 193 -11.40 -11.17 0.49
C TYR A 193 -11.94 -11.93 -0.73
N ASP A 194 -12.87 -12.87 -0.51
CA ASP A 194 -13.49 -13.67 -1.57
C ASP A 194 -14.49 -12.89 -2.45
N SER A 195 -14.92 -11.68 -2.04
CA SER A 195 -15.97 -10.92 -2.73
C SER A 195 -15.77 -9.40 -2.63
N VAL A 196 -16.18 -8.66 -3.67
CA VAL A 196 -16.03 -7.20 -3.72
C VAL A 196 -16.97 -6.48 -2.74
N GLU A 197 -18.09 -7.08 -2.34
CA GLU A 197 -18.95 -6.52 -1.28
C GLU A 197 -18.20 -6.36 0.05
N THR A 198 -17.24 -7.26 0.34
CA THR A 198 -16.37 -7.12 1.51
C THR A 198 -15.39 -5.95 1.33
N TYR A 199 -14.82 -5.78 0.13
CA TYR A 199 -13.89 -4.67 -0.20
C TYR A 199 -14.52 -3.29 0.03
N LYS A 200 -15.81 -3.11 -0.28
CA LYS A 200 -16.56 -1.87 0.02
C LYS A 200 -16.60 -1.49 1.50
N THR A 201 -16.38 -2.47 2.38
CA THR A 201 -16.38 -2.29 3.84
C THR A 201 -14.99 -2.35 4.45
N ASP A 202 -13.94 -2.61 3.65
CA ASP A 202 -12.57 -2.77 4.13
C ASP A 202 -12.03 -1.50 4.81
N LYS A 203 -11.23 -1.67 5.86
CA LYS A 203 -10.58 -0.58 6.60
C LYS A 203 -9.08 -0.76 6.76
N VAL A 204 -8.50 -1.77 6.09
CA VAL A 204 -7.05 -2.02 6.04
C VAL A 204 -6.46 -1.96 4.62
N TYR A 205 -7.26 -1.63 3.60
CA TYR A 205 -6.84 -1.33 2.23
C TYR A 205 -6.16 -2.51 1.50
N PHE A 206 -6.63 -3.74 1.67
CA PHE A 206 -6.02 -4.94 1.07
C PHE A 206 -5.86 -4.83 -0.45
N GLY A 207 -4.63 -4.62 -0.93
CA GLY A 207 -4.33 -4.59 -2.37
C GLY A 207 -4.79 -3.35 -3.13
N ALA A 208 -5.37 -2.36 -2.45
CA ALA A 208 -5.93 -1.16 -3.07
C ALA A 208 -4.85 -0.18 -3.58
N THR A 209 -5.20 0.63 -4.57
CA THR A 209 -4.45 1.86 -4.87
C THR A 209 -4.90 2.97 -3.94
N VAL A 210 -3.98 3.46 -3.10
CA VAL A 210 -4.25 4.50 -2.09
C VAL A 210 -3.78 5.88 -2.57
N GLY A 211 -4.55 6.91 -2.20
CA GLY A 211 -4.40 8.29 -2.67
C GLY A 211 -5.66 9.12 -2.35
N ARG A 212 -5.72 10.44 -2.59
CA ARG A 212 -4.77 11.28 -3.37
C ARG A 212 -3.37 11.42 -2.78
N VAL A 213 -3.24 11.29 -1.47
CA VAL A 213 -1.97 11.25 -0.75
C VAL A 213 -1.94 9.99 0.13
N ALA A 214 -1.07 9.05 -0.21
CA ALA A 214 -0.79 7.83 0.54
C ALA A 214 -0.09 8.15 1.88
N ASN A 215 -0.26 7.24 2.84
CA ASN A 215 0.13 7.40 4.24
C ASN A 215 -0.49 8.68 4.88
N ARG A 216 0.17 9.30 5.85
CA ARG A 216 -0.43 10.34 6.71
C ARG A 216 -0.15 11.78 6.29
N ILE A 217 -1.11 12.66 6.56
CA ILE A 217 -0.98 14.14 6.62
C ILE A 217 -1.31 14.59 8.05
N GLY A 218 -0.36 15.26 8.69
CA GLY A 218 -0.44 15.72 10.07
C GLY A 218 -1.57 16.74 10.28
N LYS A 219 -2.36 16.54 11.34
CA LYS A 219 -3.50 17.39 11.73
C LYS A 219 -4.57 17.56 10.64
N ALA A 220 -4.59 16.68 9.62
CA ALA A 220 -5.49 16.74 8.48
C ALA A 220 -5.50 18.11 7.78
N GLN A 221 -4.33 18.71 7.61
CA GLN A 221 -4.17 20.00 6.94
C GLN A 221 -2.77 20.18 6.34
N PHE A 222 -2.67 21.05 5.33
CA PHE A 222 -1.39 21.49 4.75
C PHE A 222 -1.53 22.91 4.18
N LYS A 223 -0.41 23.56 3.86
CA LYS A 223 -0.39 24.89 3.20
C LYS A 223 0.19 24.75 1.80
N LEU A 224 -0.51 25.27 0.79
CA LEU A 224 -0.07 25.31 -0.61
C LEU A 224 -0.33 26.69 -1.21
N ASN A 225 0.72 27.28 -1.81
CA ASN A 225 0.70 28.62 -2.40
C ASN A 225 0.10 29.68 -1.45
N GLY A 226 0.58 29.65 -0.20
CA GLY A 226 0.15 30.54 0.90
C GLY A 226 -1.17 30.14 1.58
N LYS A 227 -2.09 29.51 0.85
CA LYS A 227 -3.42 29.12 1.33
C LYS A 227 -3.39 27.82 2.14
N ASP A 228 -4.14 27.80 3.23
CA ASP A 228 -4.37 26.60 4.04
C ASP A 228 -5.50 25.73 3.46
N TYR A 229 -5.26 24.41 3.47
CA TYR A 229 -6.20 23.38 3.07
C TYR A 229 -6.43 22.43 4.25
N LYS A 230 -7.68 22.01 4.45
CA LYS A 230 -8.07 21.01 5.44
C LYS A 230 -8.59 19.78 4.71
N THR A 231 -8.00 18.64 4.99
CA THR A 231 -8.38 17.35 4.43
C THR A 231 -9.33 16.60 5.36
N SER A 232 -9.95 15.53 4.87
CA SER A 232 -10.84 14.70 5.68
C SER A 232 -10.04 13.91 6.71
N ALA A 233 -10.10 14.28 7.99
CA ALA A 233 -9.54 13.48 9.08
C ALA A 233 -10.27 12.13 9.20
N ASN A 234 -9.51 11.04 9.18
CA ASN A 234 -9.97 9.65 9.29
C ASN A 234 -9.12 8.80 10.23
N ASP A 235 -7.91 9.24 10.59
CA ASP A 235 -7.04 8.59 11.59
C ASP A 235 -6.78 9.54 12.75
N GLY A 236 -7.64 9.49 13.78
CA GLY A 236 -7.63 10.43 14.90
C GLY A 236 -7.81 11.88 14.45
N LYS A 237 -6.76 12.70 14.58
CA LYS A 237 -6.72 14.10 14.11
C LYS A 237 -6.09 14.25 12.72
N ASN A 238 -5.62 13.16 12.11
CA ASN A 238 -4.81 13.14 10.90
C ASN A 238 -5.63 12.61 9.70
N THR A 239 -5.17 12.91 8.49
CA THR A 239 -5.67 12.25 7.27
C THR A 239 -4.72 11.11 6.94
N LEU A 240 -5.26 9.96 6.55
CA LEU A 240 -4.55 8.73 6.20
C LEU A 240 -5.08 8.20 4.86
N HIS A 241 -4.19 7.80 3.94
CA HIS A 241 -4.52 7.23 2.61
C HIS A 241 -5.58 8.02 1.82
N GLY A 242 -5.53 9.34 1.90
CA GLY A 242 -6.41 10.27 1.19
C GLY A 242 -7.69 10.68 1.92
N GLY A 243 -8.15 9.99 2.96
CA GLY A 243 -9.31 10.43 3.77
C GLY A 243 -10.41 9.39 3.96
N LYS A 244 -11.65 9.85 4.20
CA LYS A 244 -12.79 8.96 4.57
C LYS A 244 -13.35 8.16 3.40
N LYS A 245 -13.15 8.65 2.18
CA LYS A 245 -13.38 7.92 0.94
C LYS A 245 -12.15 8.15 0.05
N GLY A 246 -11.09 7.40 0.34
CA GLY A 246 -9.83 7.50 -0.40
C GLY A 246 -9.95 6.86 -1.78
N PHE A 247 -8.85 6.84 -2.53
CA PHE A 247 -8.80 6.19 -3.85
C PHE A 247 -9.02 4.67 -3.80
N GLY A 248 -8.90 4.05 -2.61
CA GLY A 248 -9.29 2.66 -2.35
C GLY A 248 -10.79 2.44 -2.08
N ASP A 249 -11.56 3.51 -1.83
CA ASP A 249 -13.01 3.46 -1.48
C ASP A 249 -13.91 3.95 -2.64
N VAL A 250 -13.42 3.95 -3.88
CA VAL A 250 -14.14 4.42 -5.09
C VAL A 250 -14.17 3.35 -6.18
N VAL A 251 -15.16 3.45 -7.07
CA VAL A 251 -15.19 2.68 -8.33
C VAL A 251 -14.29 3.39 -9.34
N TRP A 252 -13.40 2.62 -9.96
CA TRP A 252 -12.60 3.05 -11.10
C TRP A 252 -13.27 2.60 -12.41
N ALA A 253 -13.15 3.40 -13.46
CA ALA A 253 -13.44 2.94 -14.82
C ALA A 253 -12.37 1.94 -15.26
N VAL A 254 -12.74 0.95 -16.08
CA VAL A 254 -11.80 0.04 -16.75
C VAL A 254 -11.76 0.43 -18.23
N ASN A 255 -10.68 1.06 -18.66
CA ASN A 255 -10.57 1.60 -20.03
C ASN A 255 -10.07 0.56 -21.02
N LYS A 256 -9.20 -0.36 -20.57
CA LYS A 256 -8.69 -1.50 -21.33
C LYS A 256 -8.46 -2.68 -20.39
N HIS A 257 -8.78 -3.89 -20.84
CA HIS A 257 -8.43 -5.15 -20.18
C HIS A 257 -8.09 -6.20 -21.24
N LYS A 258 -6.91 -6.79 -21.14
CA LYS A 258 -6.41 -7.87 -22.00
C LYS A 258 -5.96 -9.04 -21.11
N TYR A 259 -6.74 -10.12 -21.12
CA TYR A 259 -6.64 -11.24 -20.17
C TYR A 259 -5.29 -11.97 -20.18
N ASP A 260 -4.81 -12.36 -21.36
CA ASP A 260 -3.54 -13.06 -21.56
C ASP A 260 -2.80 -12.59 -22.85
N GLY A 261 -2.20 -13.52 -23.62
CA GLY A 261 -1.42 -13.21 -24.81
C GLY A 261 -0.02 -12.62 -24.55
N LYS A 262 0.55 -11.98 -25.59
CA LYS A 262 1.95 -11.48 -25.58
C LYS A 262 2.19 -10.42 -24.48
N LYS A 263 1.20 -9.53 -24.21
CA LYS A 263 1.27 -8.45 -23.19
C LYS A 263 -0.07 -8.26 -22.43
N PRO A 264 -0.38 -9.14 -21.45
CA PRO A 264 -1.61 -9.04 -20.66
C PRO A 264 -1.57 -7.80 -19.76
N HIS A 265 -2.65 -7.01 -19.75
CA HIS A 265 -2.70 -5.76 -18.99
C HIS A 265 -4.12 -5.31 -18.65
N ILE A 266 -4.26 -4.48 -17.60
CA ILE A 266 -5.52 -3.80 -17.27
C ILE A 266 -5.25 -2.35 -16.87
N VAL A 267 -6.08 -1.43 -17.37
CA VAL A 267 -5.98 0.03 -17.16
C VAL A 267 -7.22 0.51 -16.40
N PHE A 268 -7.01 0.96 -15.17
CA PHE A 268 -8.02 1.61 -14.35
C PHE A 268 -7.87 3.13 -14.40
N THR A 269 -8.96 3.88 -14.52
CA THR A 269 -8.94 5.36 -14.42
C THR A 269 -9.98 5.89 -13.42
N TYR A 270 -9.60 6.92 -12.65
CA TYR A 270 -10.49 7.67 -11.76
C TYR A 270 -10.20 9.17 -11.88
N THR A 271 -11.23 10.01 -11.88
CA THR A 271 -11.09 11.47 -11.86
C THR A 271 -11.61 12.00 -10.53
N SER A 272 -10.68 12.40 -9.66
CA SER A 272 -10.96 12.99 -8.35
C SER A 272 -11.27 14.48 -8.52
N PRO A 273 -12.48 14.97 -8.19
CA PRO A 273 -12.86 16.35 -8.44
C PRO A 273 -12.12 17.36 -7.55
N ASP A 274 -12.21 18.65 -7.91
CA ASP A 274 -11.76 19.75 -7.05
C ASP A 274 -12.50 19.76 -5.71
N GLY A 275 -11.74 19.73 -4.61
CA GLY A 275 -12.27 19.63 -3.25
C GLY A 275 -12.49 18.21 -2.73
N ASP A 276 -12.25 17.17 -3.52
CA ASP A 276 -12.38 15.76 -3.07
C ASP A 276 -11.47 15.50 -1.86
N GLN A 277 -12.05 14.95 -0.80
CA GLN A 277 -11.45 14.81 0.55
C GLN A 277 -10.76 16.09 1.10
N GLY A 278 -11.03 17.26 0.55
CA GLY A 278 -10.40 18.55 0.89
C GLY A 278 -9.19 18.97 0.04
N PHE A 279 -8.80 18.18 -0.97
CA PHE A 279 -7.66 18.49 -1.85
C PHE A 279 -8.05 19.44 -3.00
N PRO A 280 -7.21 20.43 -3.37
CA PRO A 280 -7.47 21.33 -4.49
C PRO A 280 -7.29 20.66 -5.85
N GLY A 281 -8.05 21.12 -6.85
CA GLY A 281 -7.88 20.76 -8.26
C GLY A 281 -8.52 19.44 -8.64
N GLU A 282 -9.02 19.40 -9.88
CA GLU A 282 -9.45 18.14 -10.50
C GLU A 282 -8.20 17.34 -10.92
N LEU A 283 -8.15 16.07 -10.54
CA LEU A 283 -7.02 15.17 -10.78
C LEU A 283 -7.51 13.89 -11.47
N THR A 284 -7.16 13.72 -12.74
CA THR A 284 -7.27 12.43 -13.42
C THR A 284 -6.09 11.54 -13.03
N VAL A 285 -6.39 10.30 -12.68
CA VAL A 285 -5.45 9.29 -12.18
C VAL A 285 -5.67 7.99 -12.95
N THR A 286 -4.57 7.33 -13.33
CA THR A 286 -4.58 6.06 -14.05
C THR A 286 -3.65 5.06 -13.37
N VAL A 287 -4.10 3.82 -13.23
CA VAL A 287 -3.30 2.68 -12.74
C VAL A 287 -3.29 1.61 -13.81
N THR A 288 -2.11 1.25 -14.31
CA THR A 288 -1.94 0.15 -15.25
C THR A 288 -1.19 -1.00 -14.59
N TYR A 289 -1.78 -2.18 -14.59
CA TYR A 289 -1.12 -3.43 -14.21
C TYR A 289 -0.77 -4.21 -15.48
N LYS A 290 0.44 -4.78 -15.59
CA LYS A 290 0.88 -5.57 -16.75
C LYS A 290 1.70 -6.79 -16.37
N LEU A 291 1.61 -7.82 -17.21
CA LEU A 291 2.48 -9.01 -17.18
C LEU A 291 3.39 -9.03 -18.41
N ASP A 292 4.26 -8.01 -18.57
CA ASP A 292 5.06 -7.88 -19.80
C ASP A 292 6.10 -9.02 -19.97
N LYS A 293 6.57 -9.63 -18.89
CA LYS A 293 7.49 -10.79 -18.93
C LYS A 293 7.06 -11.91 -17.97
N GLU A 294 7.64 -13.08 -18.18
CA GLU A 294 7.47 -14.23 -17.28
C GLU A 294 7.83 -13.89 -15.84
N ASN A 295 6.91 -14.23 -14.92
CA ASN A 295 7.02 -13.98 -13.48
C ASN A 295 7.24 -12.50 -13.09
N GLU A 296 6.91 -11.53 -13.94
CA GLU A 296 7.02 -10.09 -13.66
C GLU A 296 5.63 -9.41 -13.68
N LEU A 297 5.30 -8.67 -12.62
CA LEU A 297 4.12 -7.80 -12.52
C LEU A 297 4.59 -6.35 -12.39
N SER A 298 4.28 -5.51 -13.38
CA SER A 298 4.48 -4.05 -13.28
C SER A 298 3.20 -3.35 -12.82
N VAL A 299 3.38 -2.29 -12.02
CA VAL A 299 2.31 -1.35 -11.64
C VAL A 299 2.77 0.05 -12.03
N GLU A 300 2.03 0.70 -12.92
CA GLU A 300 2.29 2.07 -13.38
C GLU A 300 1.14 2.97 -12.92
N MET A 301 1.44 3.84 -11.96
CA MET A 301 0.52 4.83 -11.41
C MET A 301 0.89 6.22 -11.94
N GLU A 302 -0.04 6.86 -12.63
CA GLU A 302 0.13 8.19 -13.21
C GLU A 302 -1.00 9.12 -12.80
N ALA A 303 -0.71 10.42 -12.62
CA ALA A 303 -1.74 11.41 -12.34
C ALA A 303 -1.44 12.77 -13.00
N LYS A 304 -2.48 13.50 -13.36
CA LYS A 304 -2.37 14.81 -14.02
C LYS A 304 -3.39 15.80 -13.44
N PRO A 305 -2.96 16.88 -12.76
CA PRO A 305 -3.86 17.95 -12.35
C PRO A 305 -4.31 18.75 -13.57
N LYS A 306 -5.59 19.08 -13.60
CA LYS A 306 -6.24 19.79 -14.70
C LYS A 306 -6.01 21.30 -14.65
N ASP A 307 -6.21 21.88 -13.48
CA ASP A 307 -6.40 23.32 -13.31
C ASP A 307 -5.63 23.95 -12.12
N LYS A 308 -5.39 23.20 -11.05
CA LYS A 308 -4.70 23.68 -9.83
C LYS A 308 -3.58 22.76 -9.38
N ALA A 309 -2.55 23.35 -8.77
CA ALA A 309 -1.54 22.60 -8.05
C ALA A 309 -2.16 21.76 -6.92
N THR A 310 -1.74 20.52 -6.77
CA THR A 310 -2.21 19.60 -5.72
C THR A 310 -1.08 18.70 -5.24
N PRO A 311 -1.04 18.30 -3.96
CA PRO A 311 -0.23 17.16 -3.56
C PRO A 311 -0.76 15.88 -4.23
N VAL A 312 0.16 15.01 -4.64
CA VAL A 312 -0.09 13.64 -5.10
C VAL A 312 0.98 12.74 -4.50
N ASN A 313 0.55 11.67 -3.85
CA ASN A 313 1.39 10.56 -3.44
C ASN A 313 0.55 9.30 -3.61
N LEU A 314 0.88 8.44 -4.57
CA LEU A 314 0.15 7.20 -4.79
C LEU A 314 0.94 6.03 -4.23
N ALA A 315 0.25 4.99 -3.78
CA ALA A 315 0.86 3.73 -3.42
C ALA A 315 -0.10 2.56 -3.65
N HIS A 316 0.46 1.35 -3.63
CA HIS A 316 -0.26 0.12 -3.87
C HIS A 316 -0.14 -0.79 -2.63
N HIS A 317 -1.24 -0.92 -1.89
CA HIS A 317 -1.27 -1.41 -0.51
C HIS A 317 -1.52 -2.93 -0.42
N THR A 318 -0.83 -3.71 -1.26
CA THR A 318 -0.88 -5.18 -1.22
C THR A 318 -0.14 -5.72 0.00
N TYR A 319 -0.83 -6.55 0.77
CA TYR A 319 -0.26 -7.37 1.84
C TYR A 319 0.25 -8.69 1.26
N TRP A 320 1.56 -8.88 1.28
CA TRP A 320 2.26 -10.06 0.80
C TRP A 320 2.46 -11.09 1.93
N ASN A 321 2.37 -12.37 1.58
CA ASN A 321 2.82 -13.51 2.37
C ASN A 321 3.29 -14.57 1.38
N LEU A 322 4.61 -14.71 1.20
CA LEU A 322 5.22 -15.64 0.24
C LEU A 322 5.02 -17.10 0.65
N GLY A 323 4.77 -17.38 1.93
CA GLY A 323 4.26 -18.68 2.39
C GLY A 323 2.87 -19.05 1.83
N GLY A 324 2.08 -18.06 1.41
CA GLY A 324 0.66 -18.17 1.00
C GLY A 324 -0.27 -17.49 2.02
N HIS A 325 -1.40 -16.92 1.58
CA HIS A 325 -2.27 -16.06 2.40
C HIS A 325 -2.81 -16.70 3.68
N ASN A 326 -2.80 -18.03 3.78
CA ASN A 326 -3.25 -18.82 4.92
C ASN A 326 -2.12 -19.55 5.66
N SER A 327 -0.85 -19.21 5.37
CA SER A 327 0.33 -19.95 5.85
C SER A 327 0.65 -19.76 7.34
N GLY A 328 0.16 -18.66 7.94
CA GLY A 328 0.50 -18.20 9.28
C GLY A 328 0.90 -16.73 9.27
N ASP A 329 1.89 -16.37 10.09
CA ASP A 329 2.54 -15.07 10.08
C ASP A 329 3.78 -15.03 9.17
N ILE A 330 4.18 -13.83 8.75
CA ILE A 330 5.36 -13.59 7.90
C ILE A 330 6.67 -13.46 8.68
N LEU A 331 6.71 -13.70 9.99
CA LEU A 331 7.87 -13.35 10.83
C LEU A 331 9.10 -14.23 10.54
N SER A 332 8.89 -15.38 9.88
CA SER A 332 9.96 -16.26 9.39
C SER A 332 10.44 -15.98 7.97
N GLU A 333 9.75 -15.10 7.21
CA GLU A 333 10.26 -14.61 5.93
C GLU A 333 11.46 -13.68 6.16
N GLU A 334 12.38 -13.66 5.20
CA GLU A 334 13.59 -12.83 5.25
C GLU A 334 13.47 -11.68 4.26
N ILE A 335 13.81 -10.46 4.70
CA ILE A 335 13.73 -9.24 3.91
C ILE A 335 15.07 -8.50 3.89
N GLN A 336 15.39 -7.90 2.75
CA GLN A 336 16.41 -6.86 2.58
C GLN A 336 15.73 -5.60 2.06
N ILE A 337 16.02 -4.44 2.64
CA ILE A 337 15.53 -3.13 2.19
C ILE A 337 16.74 -2.24 1.86
N LEU A 338 16.78 -1.73 0.63
CA LEU A 338 17.86 -0.86 0.15
C LEU A 338 17.53 0.62 0.45
N GLY A 339 17.53 0.94 1.74
CA GLY A 339 17.39 2.30 2.26
C GLY A 339 18.20 2.49 3.53
N SER A 340 19.31 3.22 3.44
CA SER A 340 20.26 3.47 4.54
C SER A 340 19.73 4.36 5.65
N SER A 341 18.58 5.00 5.45
CA SER A 341 17.91 5.87 6.43
C SER A 341 16.40 5.65 6.45
N TYR A 342 15.74 6.15 7.49
CA TYR A 342 14.29 6.15 7.67
C TYR A 342 13.82 7.51 8.22
N THR A 343 12.52 7.78 8.14
CA THR A 343 11.90 8.96 8.77
C THR A 343 11.29 8.57 10.12
N PRO A 344 11.87 8.94 11.28
CA PRO A 344 11.30 8.64 12.60
C PRO A 344 9.93 9.29 12.78
N VAL A 345 9.04 8.63 13.51
CA VAL A 345 7.65 9.07 13.74
C VAL A 345 7.35 9.36 15.22
N ASP A 346 6.31 10.14 15.46
CA ASP A 346 5.74 10.38 16.79
C ASP A 346 4.72 9.31 17.23
N GLY A 347 4.07 9.53 18.38
CA GLY A 347 3.06 8.60 18.93
C GLY A 347 1.76 8.50 18.14
N GLU A 348 1.56 9.31 17.09
CA GLU A 348 0.45 9.22 16.13
C GLU A 348 0.94 8.79 14.73
N LEU A 349 2.16 8.27 14.64
CA LEU A 349 2.81 7.81 13.41
C LEU A 349 3.03 8.92 12.36
N ILE A 350 3.10 10.19 12.80
CA ILE A 350 3.50 11.32 11.95
C ILE A 350 5.03 11.48 11.98
N PRO A 351 5.72 11.61 10.84
CA PRO A 351 7.17 11.84 10.83
C PRO A 351 7.56 13.11 11.58
N THR A 352 8.67 13.06 12.32
CA THR A 352 9.18 14.21 13.09
C THR A 352 9.83 15.29 12.22
N GLY A 353 9.93 15.08 10.91
CA GLY A 353 10.74 15.88 9.98
C GLY A 353 12.24 15.53 9.99
N GLN A 354 12.65 14.56 10.80
CA GLN A 354 14.02 14.03 10.80
C GLN A 354 14.20 12.91 9.76
N ILE A 355 15.45 12.69 9.39
CA ILE A 355 15.91 11.51 8.65
C ILE A 355 17.05 10.92 9.49
N SER A 356 16.95 9.64 9.84
CA SER A 356 17.89 8.94 10.72
C SER A 356 18.45 7.69 10.04
N PRO A 357 19.73 7.34 10.25
CA PRO A 357 20.31 6.13 9.67
C PRO A 357 19.65 4.87 10.26
N VAL A 358 19.44 3.84 9.44
CA VAL A 358 18.92 2.54 9.93
C VAL A 358 19.96 1.77 10.74
N LYS A 359 21.25 2.03 10.50
CA LYS A 359 22.37 1.27 11.03
C LYS A 359 22.36 1.18 12.55
N GLY A 360 22.34 -0.04 13.09
CA GLY A 360 22.34 -0.28 14.53
C GLY A 360 21.00 -0.01 15.24
N THR A 361 19.90 0.13 14.48
CA THR A 361 18.53 0.25 15.00
C THR A 361 17.72 -1.03 14.73
N PRO A 362 16.50 -1.19 15.25
CA PRO A 362 15.58 -2.25 14.83
C PRO A 362 15.28 -2.28 13.32
N TYR A 363 15.54 -1.18 12.61
CA TYR A 363 15.27 -1.01 11.17
C TYR A 363 16.44 -1.41 10.25
N ASP A 364 17.51 -2.00 10.79
CA ASP A 364 18.71 -2.36 10.00
C ASP A 364 18.51 -3.62 9.12
N PHE A 365 17.80 -3.44 8.00
CA PHE A 365 17.53 -4.46 6.96
C PHE A 365 18.38 -4.25 5.70
N LEU A 366 19.54 -3.59 5.80
CA LEU A 366 20.46 -3.43 4.67
C LEU A 366 21.05 -4.77 4.18
N GLN A 367 20.92 -5.83 4.97
CA GLN A 367 21.24 -7.22 4.62
C GLN A 367 19.99 -8.09 4.79
N LEU A 368 19.87 -9.15 3.98
CA LEU A 368 18.76 -10.10 4.03
C LEU A 368 18.70 -10.79 5.41
N ARG A 369 17.60 -10.60 6.15
CA ARG A 369 17.41 -11.13 7.52
C ARG A 369 15.94 -11.42 7.84
N PRO A 370 15.63 -12.34 8.77
CA PRO A 370 14.26 -12.60 9.24
C PRO A 370 13.53 -11.37 9.77
N ILE A 371 12.25 -11.22 9.44
CA ILE A 371 11.40 -10.10 9.87
C ILE A 371 11.16 -10.10 11.40
N LYS A 372 11.19 -11.27 12.05
CA LYS A 372 11.10 -11.38 13.53
C LYS A 372 12.23 -10.69 14.30
N ASP A 373 13.36 -10.41 13.66
CA ASP A 373 14.57 -10.00 14.36
C ASP A 373 14.47 -8.51 14.72
N ASN A 374 14.47 -8.19 16.02
CA ASN A 374 14.22 -6.85 16.62
C ASN A 374 12.76 -6.35 16.54
N ILE A 375 11.82 -7.09 15.94
CA ILE A 375 10.40 -6.67 15.87
C ILE A 375 9.75 -6.51 17.25
N LYS A 376 10.25 -7.23 18.27
CA LYS A 376 9.73 -7.22 19.64
C LYS A 376 10.00 -5.92 20.39
N ASP A 377 10.94 -5.12 19.89
CA ASP A 377 11.27 -3.80 20.43
C ASP A 377 10.27 -2.74 19.94
N LEU A 378 9.38 -3.11 19.00
CA LEU A 378 8.37 -2.26 18.38
C LEU A 378 6.96 -2.71 18.79
N LYS A 379 6.16 -1.78 19.34
CA LYS A 379 4.85 -2.05 19.96
C LYS A 379 3.83 -2.74 19.04
N THR A 380 3.89 -2.47 17.73
CA THR A 380 2.92 -2.91 16.71
C THR A 380 3.61 -3.54 15.50
N GLY A 381 4.82 -4.07 15.68
CA GLY A 381 5.71 -4.45 14.58
C GLY A 381 6.26 -3.24 13.84
N TYR A 382 6.71 -3.46 12.60
CA TYR A 382 7.20 -2.37 11.74
C TYR A 382 6.01 -1.63 11.11
N ASP A 383 6.05 -0.30 11.17
CA ASP A 383 5.22 0.63 10.40
C ASP A 383 6.04 1.90 10.16
N ILE A 384 6.94 1.87 9.17
CA ILE A 384 7.95 2.94 8.99
C ILE A 384 8.27 3.20 7.51
N ASN A 385 8.49 4.48 7.18
CA ASN A 385 8.99 4.89 5.87
C ASN A 385 10.53 4.89 5.84
N TYR A 386 11.10 4.05 4.98
CA TYR A 386 12.51 4.07 4.60
C TYR A 386 12.76 5.16 3.56
N CYS A 387 13.91 5.83 3.67
CA CYS A 387 14.50 6.65 2.63
C CYS A 387 15.33 5.73 1.73
N LEU A 388 14.89 5.50 0.50
CA LEU A 388 15.49 4.51 -0.40
C LEU A 388 16.76 5.03 -1.06
N ASP A 389 17.82 4.23 -1.05
CA ASP A 389 19.12 4.59 -1.59
C ASP A 389 19.09 4.75 -3.12
N GLY A 390 20.05 5.52 -3.66
CA GLY A 390 20.13 5.82 -5.09
C GLY A 390 19.24 6.99 -5.53
N LYS A 391 19.01 7.10 -6.85
CA LYS A 391 18.32 8.26 -7.44
C LYS A 391 16.82 7.99 -7.60
N ALA A 392 15.99 8.88 -7.08
CA ALA A 392 14.55 8.93 -7.36
C ALA A 392 14.28 9.21 -8.86
N ASP A 393 13.06 8.93 -9.31
CA ASP A 393 12.63 8.95 -10.73
C ASP A 393 13.40 7.99 -11.65
N LYS A 394 14.26 7.13 -11.09
CA LYS A 394 14.92 6.01 -11.77
C LYS A 394 14.54 4.70 -11.11
N MET A 395 14.14 3.74 -11.95
CA MET A 395 13.87 2.37 -11.51
C MET A 395 15.15 1.74 -10.96
N ARG A 396 15.06 1.21 -9.75
CA ARG A 396 16.12 0.49 -9.04
C ARG A 396 15.50 -0.58 -8.16
N LYS A 397 16.22 -1.67 -7.89
CA LYS A 397 15.82 -2.63 -6.86
C LYS A 397 15.79 -1.92 -5.51
N VAL A 398 14.75 -2.19 -4.72
CA VAL A 398 14.50 -1.55 -3.41
C VAL A 398 14.25 -2.57 -2.31
N VAL A 399 13.71 -3.74 -2.64
CA VAL A 399 13.47 -4.84 -1.68
C VAL A 399 13.81 -6.20 -2.30
N GLU A 400 14.32 -7.11 -1.48
CA GLU A 400 14.22 -8.56 -1.69
C GLU A 400 13.48 -9.18 -0.50
N LEU A 401 12.51 -10.06 -0.78
CA LEU A 401 11.73 -10.81 0.21
C LEU A 401 11.77 -12.30 -0.15
N VAL A 402 11.99 -13.17 0.84
CA VAL A 402 12.17 -14.62 0.64
C VAL A 402 11.46 -15.42 1.73
N ASP A 403 10.57 -16.35 1.34
CA ASP A 403 10.16 -17.45 2.21
C ASP A 403 11.00 -18.71 1.89
N LYS A 404 11.86 -19.11 2.83
CA LYS A 404 12.69 -20.32 2.70
C LYS A 404 11.88 -21.64 2.70
N LYS A 405 10.66 -21.64 3.23
CA LYS A 405 9.79 -22.82 3.34
C LYS A 405 9.19 -23.19 1.98
N SER A 406 8.48 -22.27 1.33
CA SER A 406 8.01 -22.41 -0.06
C SER A 406 9.13 -22.28 -1.09
N GLY A 407 10.24 -21.62 -0.74
CA GLY A 407 11.29 -21.24 -1.69
C GLY A 407 10.88 -20.10 -2.62
N ARG A 408 9.77 -19.40 -2.36
CA ARG A 408 9.39 -18.22 -3.14
C ARG A 408 10.26 -17.03 -2.76
N LYS A 409 10.75 -16.32 -3.77
CA LYS A 409 11.45 -15.03 -3.66
C LYS A 409 10.73 -13.99 -4.51
N MET A 410 10.54 -12.79 -3.94
CA MET A 410 10.04 -11.60 -4.61
C MET A 410 11.09 -10.49 -4.55
N GLU A 411 11.39 -9.88 -5.69
CA GLU A 411 12.20 -8.66 -5.78
C GLU A 411 11.28 -7.50 -6.18
N LEU A 412 11.30 -6.40 -5.43
CA LEU A 412 10.61 -5.17 -5.80
C LEU A 412 11.63 -4.15 -6.29
N SER A 413 11.36 -3.59 -7.46
CA SER A 413 12.02 -2.39 -7.98
C SER A 413 11.02 -1.25 -8.09
N GLY A 414 11.47 0.00 -7.89
CA GLY A 414 10.60 1.18 -7.99
C GLY A 414 11.36 2.48 -8.28
N ASN A 415 10.62 3.53 -8.65
CA ASN A 415 11.18 4.85 -8.95
C ASN A 415 11.06 5.88 -7.80
N GLN A 416 10.17 5.66 -6.82
CA GLN A 416 9.90 6.60 -5.74
C GLN A 416 11.10 6.81 -4.78
N PRO A 417 11.13 7.89 -3.98
CA PRO A 417 12.22 8.15 -3.04
C PRO A 417 12.10 7.34 -1.73
N GLY A 418 10.91 6.84 -1.36
CA GLY A 418 10.69 6.13 -0.09
C GLY A 418 9.90 4.84 -0.23
N LEU A 419 9.78 4.11 0.88
CA LEU A 419 9.08 2.83 1.02
C LEU A 419 8.46 2.74 2.41
N GLN A 420 7.13 2.63 2.54
CA GLN A 420 6.54 2.12 3.77
C GLN A 420 6.82 0.62 3.85
N PHE A 421 7.45 0.18 4.93
CA PHE A 421 7.47 -1.21 5.34
C PHE A 421 6.54 -1.34 6.54
N TYR A 422 5.42 -2.03 6.34
CA TYR A 422 4.41 -2.27 7.37
C TYR A 422 4.15 -3.77 7.50
N THR A 423 4.42 -4.37 8.66
CA THR A 423 4.28 -5.83 8.85
C THR A 423 2.88 -6.28 9.28
N GLY A 424 1.81 -5.53 8.97
CA GLY A 424 0.45 -5.97 9.29
C GLY A 424 0.17 -6.16 10.79
N GLY A 425 0.98 -5.57 11.68
CA GLY A 425 0.91 -5.81 13.13
C GLY A 425 -0.33 -5.23 13.83
N MET A 426 -1.19 -4.51 13.11
CA MET A 426 -2.49 -4.02 13.58
C MET A 426 -3.68 -4.81 13.02
N LEU A 427 -3.44 -5.83 12.17
CA LEU A 427 -4.49 -6.77 11.74
C LEU A 427 -5.04 -7.52 12.96
N ASN A 428 -6.36 -7.57 13.09
CA ASN A 428 -7.02 -8.13 14.28
C ASN A 428 -8.26 -8.94 13.86
N ASN A 429 -8.14 -10.27 13.87
CA ASN A 429 -9.24 -11.21 13.60
C ASN A 429 -10.03 -10.94 12.30
N ILE A 430 -9.36 -10.48 11.23
CA ILE A 430 -10.04 -10.12 9.98
C ILE A 430 -10.35 -11.39 9.18
N LYS A 431 -11.63 -11.63 8.86
CA LYS A 431 -12.04 -12.76 8.03
C LYS A 431 -11.74 -12.47 6.55
N GLY A 432 -10.65 -13.05 6.05
CA GLY A 432 -10.23 -13.00 4.66
C GLY A 432 -10.65 -14.21 3.83
N LYS A 433 -9.93 -14.42 2.72
CA LYS A 433 -10.19 -15.46 1.71
C LYS A 433 -10.34 -16.88 2.28
N ASN A 434 -11.22 -17.66 1.67
CA ASN A 434 -11.53 -19.04 2.03
C ASN A 434 -11.94 -19.23 3.52
N GLY A 435 -12.45 -18.17 4.15
CA GLY A 435 -12.78 -18.16 5.58
C GLY A 435 -11.56 -18.11 6.53
N THR A 436 -10.37 -17.82 6.00
CA THR A 436 -9.14 -17.65 6.78
C THR A 436 -9.27 -16.43 7.70
N VAL A 437 -8.76 -16.51 8.95
CA VAL A 437 -8.73 -15.37 9.87
C VAL A 437 -7.31 -14.78 9.93
N TYR A 438 -7.13 -13.62 9.32
CA TYR A 438 -5.87 -12.88 9.36
C TYR A 438 -5.67 -12.22 10.73
N GLN A 439 -4.51 -12.49 11.33
CA GLN A 439 -4.07 -11.94 12.61
C GLN A 439 -2.90 -10.96 12.40
N ALA A 440 -2.44 -10.34 13.49
CA ALA A 440 -1.29 -9.45 13.47
C ALA A 440 -0.07 -10.14 12.83
N ASN A 441 0.51 -9.50 11.82
CA ASN A 441 1.60 -10.04 10.99
C ASN A 441 1.27 -11.24 10.11
N ALA A 442 0.00 -11.45 9.73
CA ALA A 442 -0.37 -12.42 8.69
C ALA A 442 0.14 -12.06 7.27
N GLY A 443 0.54 -10.81 7.04
CA GLY A 443 1.14 -10.33 5.78
C GLY A 443 1.75 -8.92 5.95
N LEU A 444 2.59 -8.52 5.00
CA LEU A 444 3.33 -7.24 5.01
C LEU A 444 3.06 -6.38 3.78
N CYS A 445 3.05 -5.06 3.93
CA CYS A 445 2.97 -4.09 2.84
C CYS A 445 4.36 -3.52 2.47
N LEU A 446 4.56 -3.28 1.18
CA LEU A 446 5.78 -2.69 0.59
C LEU A 446 5.40 -1.52 -0.33
N GLU A 447 4.89 -0.46 0.27
CA GLU A 447 4.39 0.73 -0.43
C GLU A 447 5.57 1.64 -0.82
N THR A 448 6.14 1.49 -2.01
CA THR A 448 7.03 2.55 -2.52
C THR A 448 6.22 3.84 -2.67
N GLN A 449 6.72 4.96 -2.18
CA GLN A 449 5.97 6.21 -2.02
C GLN A 449 6.91 7.42 -1.92
N SER A 450 6.38 8.64 -1.99
CA SER A 450 7.01 9.81 -1.36
C SER A 450 6.78 9.79 0.16
N TYR A 451 7.66 10.44 0.93
CA TYR A 451 7.68 10.34 2.40
C TYR A 451 6.36 10.84 3.03
N PRO A 452 5.85 10.21 4.11
CA PRO A 452 4.65 10.68 4.78
C PRO A 452 4.78 12.13 5.28
N ASP A 453 3.66 12.83 5.31
CA ASP A 453 3.52 14.26 5.68
C ASP A 453 4.47 15.25 4.97
N ALA A 454 5.09 14.89 3.84
CA ALA A 454 6.05 15.76 3.13
C ALA A 454 5.45 17.13 2.71
N VAL A 455 4.12 17.21 2.54
CA VAL A 455 3.38 18.47 2.35
C VAL A 455 3.54 19.50 3.48
N ASN A 456 3.90 19.04 4.69
CA ASN A 456 4.19 19.88 5.86
C ASN A 456 5.68 19.95 6.20
N TYR A 457 6.55 19.21 5.48
CA TYR A 457 8.00 19.14 5.72
C TYR A 457 8.82 19.53 4.47
N PRO A 458 9.13 20.83 4.25
CA PRO A 458 9.83 21.32 3.05
C PRO A 458 11.26 20.81 2.79
N LYS A 459 11.80 19.93 3.65
CA LYS A 459 13.07 19.22 3.45
C LYS A 459 12.88 17.81 2.86
N PHE A 460 11.66 17.29 2.85
CA PHE A 460 11.32 16.01 2.22
C PHE A 460 11.08 16.20 0.71
N PRO A 461 11.14 15.13 -0.11
CA PRO A 461 10.82 15.20 -1.52
C PRO A 461 9.40 15.75 -1.75
N SER A 462 9.28 16.77 -2.61
CA SER A 462 7.98 17.42 -2.88
C SER A 462 6.96 16.42 -3.44
N GLN A 463 5.72 16.55 -2.96
CA GLN A 463 4.55 15.84 -3.49
C GLN A 463 3.68 16.74 -4.38
N ILE A 464 4.02 18.02 -4.55
CA ILE A 464 3.20 18.97 -5.29
C ILE A 464 3.37 18.77 -6.80
N VAL A 465 2.25 18.52 -7.48
CA VAL A 465 2.17 18.43 -8.95
C VAL A 465 1.47 19.68 -9.47
N GLU A 466 2.16 20.40 -10.35
CA GLU A 466 1.65 21.61 -11.00
C GLU A 466 0.82 21.28 -12.26
N PRO A 467 -0.16 22.13 -12.65
CA PRO A 467 -0.89 21.99 -13.91
C PRO A 467 0.06 21.88 -15.12
N GLY A 468 -0.24 20.97 -16.04
CA GLY A 468 0.62 20.66 -17.19
C GLY A 468 1.86 19.82 -16.87
N LYS A 469 2.13 19.48 -15.60
CA LYS A 469 3.05 18.40 -15.22
C LYS A 469 2.27 17.08 -15.04
N LYS A 470 3.01 15.98 -14.90
CA LYS A 470 2.46 14.63 -14.74
C LYS A 470 3.23 13.89 -13.64
N TYR A 471 2.51 13.35 -12.67
CA TYR A 471 3.05 12.40 -11.70
C TYR A 471 3.28 11.05 -12.39
N LYS A 472 4.41 10.39 -12.06
CA LYS A 472 4.75 9.05 -12.55
C LYS A 472 5.36 8.21 -11.43
N HIS A 473 4.75 7.08 -11.16
CA HIS A 473 5.21 6.10 -10.19
C HIS A 473 5.16 4.72 -10.83
N THR A 474 6.31 4.05 -10.88
CA THR A 474 6.41 2.69 -11.41
C THR A 474 6.94 1.76 -10.33
N MET A 475 6.31 0.60 -10.22
CA MET A 475 6.72 -0.54 -9.41
C MET A 475 6.90 -1.75 -10.36
N LEU A 476 7.86 -2.61 -10.05
CA LEU A 476 8.07 -3.89 -10.75
C LEU A 476 8.34 -4.96 -9.70
N PHE A 477 7.39 -5.89 -9.55
CA PHE A 477 7.52 -7.08 -8.73
C PHE A 477 7.99 -8.23 -9.63
N LYS A 478 9.13 -8.84 -9.27
CA LYS A 478 9.69 -10.01 -9.97
C LYS A 478 9.65 -11.22 -9.03
N PHE A 479 8.98 -12.29 -9.45
CA PHE A 479 8.83 -13.51 -8.69
C PHE A 479 9.79 -14.59 -9.21
N SER A 480 10.31 -15.39 -8.29
CA SER A 480 11.32 -16.41 -8.57
C SER A 480 11.30 -17.53 -7.52
N ILE A 481 11.97 -18.63 -7.82
CA ILE A 481 12.16 -19.75 -6.89
C ILE A 481 13.63 -19.81 -6.47
N VAL A 482 13.88 -19.96 -5.18
CA VAL A 482 15.18 -20.32 -4.58
C VAL A 482 15.09 -21.73 -3.98
N SER A 483 16.17 -22.50 -4.12
CA SER A 483 16.29 -23.91 -3.71
C SER A 483 16.40 -24.11 -2.20
#